data_AF-A0A4R8DKE1-F1
#
_entry.id   AF-A0A4R8DKE1-F1
#
_cell.length_a   1.000
_cell.length_b   1.000
_cell.length_c   1.000
_cell.angle_alpha   90.00
_cell.angle_beta   90.00
_cell.angle_gamma   90.00
#
_symmetry.space_group_name_H-M   'P 1'
#
loop_
_entity.id
_entity.type
_entity.pdbx_description
1 polymer ?
#
loop_
_entity_poly.entity_id
_entity_poly.type
_entity_poly.pdbx_seq_one_letter_code
_entity_poly.pdbx_strand_id
1 'polypeptide(L)'
;MIGPTVPTTAGLQLVSLCAGIGGIDLGFHRAGIPTTAAVELDPRARGVLTDRFPETHLFEDLTEVSADDLRSVGVVPDRTVLAAGWPCQGNSSRGRRGGLADPRSGLWVHVARLLGELRPRWFVGENVPGLLSVNDGRDFGTVLADLAELGMDSAWRVLDGRGFGVPQRRRRLVLVGHSGDRTAPVRVLLEPDRLPGHPHPHSEATPQPSAGAPYGARDSRSDSDNTADRSGLTTWAPAYAHSLVSHGGNDKQDPSMVTYVVQPNTGPRRLTPLESERLQGFPDGWTATSHGVPQSDRDRYAQLGNSVAVPVFEWVARRVSAVHQTNAGAGVKA
;
A
#
# COMPACT_ATOMS: atom_id res chain seq x y z
N MET A 1 4.69 20.07 2.70
CA MET A 1 4.23 20.06 1.30
C MET A 1 5.20 19.24 0.47
N ILE A 2 4.67 18.45 -0.45
CA ILE A 2 5.49 17.72 -1.42
C ILE A 2 6.07 18.77 -2.39
N GLY A 3 7.37 18.72 -2.68
CA GLY A 3 7.98 19.62 -3.66
C GLY A 3 7.47 19.30 -5.07
N PRO A 4 7.46 20.28 -6.00
CA PRO A 4 7.01 20.02 -7.36
C PRO A 4 7.94 19.01 -8.05
N THR A 5 7.38 17.88 -8.49
CA THR A 5 8.03 17.03 -9.50
C THR A 5 7.65 17.57 -10.86
N VAL A 6 8.59 18.22 -11.54
CA VAL A 6 8.38 18.66 -12.93
C VAL A 6 8.25 17.41 -13.80
N PRO A 7 7.10 17.17 -14.45
CA PRO A 7 6.96 16.04 -15.37
C PRO A 7 7.90 16.27 -16.54
N THR A 8 8.86 15.36 -16.73
CA THR A 8 9.58 15.33 -18.01
C THR A 8 8.58 14.84 -19.06
N THR A 9 8.53 15.48 -20.23
CA THR A 9 7.61 15.17 -21.34
C THR A 9 7.72 13.74 -21.89
N ALA A 10 8.59 12.89 -21.33
CA ALA A 10 8.81 11.48 -21.67
C ALA A 10 8.71 10.52 -20.46
N GLY A 11 8.37 11.02 -19.26
CA GLY A 11 8.29 10.23 -18.04
C GLY A 11 6.98 9.44 -17.90
N LEU A 12 7.00 8.41 -17.06
CA LEU A 12 5.78 7.74 -16.59
C LEU A 12 4.90 8.70 -15.79
N GLN A 13 3.60 8.43 -15.74
CA GLN A 13 2.64 9.09 -14.86
C GLN A 13 1.78 8.07 -14.12
N LEU A 14 1.27 8.46 -12.96
CA LEU A 14 0.36 7.64 -12.17
C LEU A 14 -1.10 8.10 -12.36
N VAL A 15 -1.99 7.13 -12.51
CA VAL A 15 -3.42 7.26 -12.23
C VAL A 15 -3.74 6.39 -11.01
N SER A 16 -4.19 6.99 -9.91
CA SER A 16 -4.41 6.30 -8.63
C SER A 16 -5.90 6.10 -8.35
N LEU A 17 -6.37 4.85 -8.42
CA LEU A 17 -7.76 4.49 -8.14
C LEU A 17 -7.90 4.01 -6.68
N CYS A 18 -8.98 4.44 -6.01
CA CYS A 18 -9.17 4.20 -4.58
C CYS A 18 -7.95 4.70 -3.79
N ALA A 19 -7.52 5.93 -4.07
CA ALA A 19 -6.22 6.46 -3.66
C ALA A 19 -6.07 6.59 -2.13
N GLY A 20 -7.17 6.66 -1.39
CA GLY A 20 -7.20 6.92 0.03
C GLY A 20 -6.45 8.21 0.36
N ILE A 21 -5.52 8.14 1.31
CA ILE A 21 -4.65 9.27 1.65
C ILE A 21 -3.37 9.36 0.80
N GLY A 22 -3.32 8.71 -0.36
CA GLY A 22 -2.22 8.83 -1.31
C GLY A 22 -0.94 8.11 -0.87
N GLY A 23 -1.06 6.94 -0.24
CA GLY A 23 0.10 6.16 0.18
C GLY A 23 0.88 5.55 -0.98
N ILE A 24 0.17 5.05 -1.99
CA ILE A 24 0.78 4.58 -3.25
C ILE A 24 1.35 5.79 -4.00
N ASP A 25 0.56 6.85 -4.13
CA ASP A 25 0.90 8.12 -4.77
C ASP A 25 2.21 8.72 -4.24
N LEU A 26 2.37 8.76 -2.92
CA LEU A 26 3.61 9.25 -2.31
C LEU A 26 4.81 8.37 -2.65
N GLY A 27 4.65 7.04 -2.70
CA GLY A 27 5.71 6.12 -3.09
C GLY A 27 6.15 6.35 -4.54
N PHE A 28 5.19 6.52 -5.45
CA PHE A 28 5.44 6.82 -6.86
C PHE A 28 6.06 8.21 -7.06
N HIS A 29 5.56 9.21 -6.33
CA HIS A 29 6.13 10.56 -6.34
C HIS A 29 7.60 10.55 -5.91
N ARG A 30 7.96 9.82 -4.84
CA ARG A 30 9.36 9.66 -4.40
C ARG A 30 10.25 8.92 -5.41
N ALA A 31 9.65 8.16 -6.32
CA ALA A 31 10.33 7.53 -7.46
C ALA A 31 10.39 8.44 -8.71
N GLY A 32 9.90 9.68 -8.62
CA GLY A 32 9.86 10.63 -9.73
C GLY A 32 8.71 10.43 -10.71
N ILE A 33 7.67 9.68 -10.33
CA ILE A 33 6.46 9.46 -11.14
C ILE A 33 5.32 10.32 -10.56
N PRO A 34 4.93 11.43 -11.21
CA PRO A 34 3.86 12.28 -10.72
C PRO A 34 2.49 11.61 -10.85
N THR A 35 1.57 11.93 -9.93
CA THR A 35 0.15 11.57 -10.05
C THR A 35 -0.60 12.60 -10.88
N THR A 36 -1.02 12.23 -12.08
CA THR A 36 -1.81 13.09 -12.98
C THR A 36 -3.27 13.13 -12.52
N ALA A 37 -3.83 11.96 -12.19
CA ALA A 37 -5.21 11.83 -11.75
C ALA A 37 -5.35 10.84 -10.59
N ALA A 38 -6.27 11.11 -9.67
CA ALA A 38 -6.67 10.17 -8.64
C ALA A 38 -8.19 10.12 -8.49
N VAL A 39 -8.71 8.96 -8.08
CA VAL A 39 -10.13 8.73 -7.82
C VAL A 39 -10.30 8.25 -6.39
N GLU A 40 -11.08 8.98 -5.58
CA GLU A 40 -11.31 8.63 -4.18
C GLU A 40 -12.71 9.06 -3.74
N LEU A 41 -13.47 8.14 -3.14
CA LEU A 41 -14.88 8.36 -2.76
C LEU A 41 -15.04 9.02 -1.38
N ASP A 42 -14.12 8.79 -0.45
CA ASP A 42 -14.18 9.41 0.88
C ASP A 42 -13.77 10.90 0.81
N PRO A 43 -14.67 11.85 1.14
CA PRO A 43 -14.37 13.27 1.05
C PRO A 43 -13.23 13.71 1.97
N ARG A 44 -12.97 13.00 3.08
CA ARG A 44 -11.85 13.30 3.99
C ARG A 44 -10.52 12.86 3.41
N ALA A 45 -10.46 11.64 2.86
CA ALA A 45 -9.30 11.17 2.10
C ALA A 45 -9.00 12.08 0.89
N ARG A 46 -10.04 12.47 0.13
CA ARG A 46 -9.90 13.48 -0.94
C ARG A 46 -9.31 14.80 -0.42
N GLY A 47 -9.73 15.27 0.75
CA GLY A 47 -9.17 16.48 1.34
C GLY A 47 -7.70 16.36 1.72
N VAL A 48 -7.25 15.17 2.16
CA VAL A 48 -5.81 14.91 2.34
C VAL A 48 -5.10 14.96 0.98
N LEU A 49 -5.66 14.35 -0.07
CA LEU A 49 -5.08 14.40 -1.41
C LEU A 49 -4.97 15.83 -1.93
N THR A 50 -6.01 16.66 -1.77
CA THR A 50 -5.97 18.09 -2.12
C THR A 50 -4.84 18.83 -1.39
N ASP A 51 -4.65 18.57 -0.11
CA ASP A 51 -3.62 19.21 0.71
C ASP A 51 -2.19 18.75 0.39
N ARG A 52 -2.02 17.57 -0.20
CA ARG A 52 -0.70 16.93 -0.42
C ARG A 52 -0.28 16.89 -1.88
N PHE A 53 -1.23 16.78 -2.78
CA PHE A 53 -1.06 16.68 -4.24
C PHE A 53 -1.96 17.71 -4.95
N PRO A 54 -1.73 19.02 -4.76
CA PRO A 54 -2.60 20.07 -5.31
C PRO A 54 -2.66 20.12 -6.84
N GLU A 55 -1.66 19.55 -7.52
CA GLU A 55 -1.58 19.47 -8.98
C GLU A 55 -2.32 18.24 -9.56
N THR A 56 -2.73 17.28 -8.72
CA THR A 56 -3.42 16.08 -9.17
C THR A 56 -4.89 16.39 -9.43
N HIS A 57 -5.39 15.97 -10.59
CA HIS A 57 -6.82 16.05 -10.86
C HIS A 57 -7.57 15.00 -10.04
N LEU A 58 -8.50 15.42 -9.19
CA LEU A 58 -9.25 14.53 -8.31
C LEU A 58 -10.66 14.28 -8.84
N PHE A 59 -10.94 13.01 -9.14
CA PHE A 59 -12.29 12.51 -9.38
C PHE A 59 -12.85 11.87 -8.10
N GLU A 60 -14.17 11.73 -8.05
CA GLU A 60 -14.88 11.22 -6.87
C GLU A 60 -15.26 9.74 -7.02
N ASP A 61 -16.15 9.43 -7.96
CA ASP A 61 -16.75 8.10 -8.06
C ASP A 61 -16.13 7.27 -9.19
N LEU A 62 -15.42 6.20 -8.81
CA LEU A 62 -14.82 5.24 -9.74
C LEU A 62 -15.85 4.57 -10.68
N THR A 63 -17.11 4.49 -10.27
CA THR A 63 -18.17 3.91 -11.08
C THR A 63 -18.57 4.82 -12.25
N GLU A 64 -18.30 6.12 -12.15
CA GLU A 64 -18.69 7.14 -13.13
C GLU A 64 -17.54 7.60 -14.03
N VAL A 65 -16.29 7.54 -13.55
CA VAL A 65 -15.11 7.97 -14.32
C VAL A 65 -14.89 7.08 -15.55
N SER A 66 -14.67 7.70 -16.71
CA SER A 66 -14.30 7.03 -17.97
C SER A 66 -12.83 7.24 -18.33
N ALA A 67 -12.31 6.47 -19.28
CA ALA A 67 -10.99 6.73 -19.84
C ALA A 67 -10.88 8.09 -20.56
N ASP A 68 -11.98 8.61 -21.11
CA ASP A 68 -11.99 9.90 -21.79
C ASP A 68 -11.88 11.07 -20.80
N ASP A 69 -12.51 10.94 -19.62
CA ASP A 69 -12.33 11.89 -18.52
C ASP A 69 -10.85 11.94 -18.10
N LEU A 70 -10.21 10.78 -17.94
CA LEU A 70 -8.79 10.70 -17.62
C LEU A 70 -7.92 11.34 -18.72
N ARG A 71 -8.21 11.07 -19.99
CA ARG A 71 -7.48 11.67 -21.12
C ARG A 71 -7.65 13.20 -21.16
N SER A 72 -8.84 13.70 -20.84
CA SER A 72 -9.15 15.14 -20.84
C SER A 72 -8.28 15.94 -19.86
N VAL A 73 -7.77 15.29 -18.81
CA VAL A 73 -6.89 15.90 -17.79
C VAL A 73 -5.41 15.59 -18.01
N GLY A 74 -5.05 15.10 -19.20
CA GLY A 74 -3.67 14.90 -19.62
C GLY A 74 -3.12 13.48 -19.44
N VAL A 75 -3.96 12.49 -19.11
CA VAL A 75 -3.51 11.08 -19.03
C VAL A 75 -3.23 10.54 -20.44
N VAL A 76 -2.04 9.99 -20.60
CA VAL A 76 -1.50 9.36 -21.82
C VAL A 76 -1.27 7.86 -21.55
N PRO A 77 -2.10 6.96 -22.11
CA PRO A 77 -2.09 5.53 -21.79
C PRO A 77 -0.73 4.83 -21.82
N ASP A 78 0.08 5.08 -22.86
CA ASP A 78 1.38 4.41 -23.05
C ASP A 78 2.41 4.72 -21.97
N ARG A 79 2.18 5.81 -21.22
CA ARG A 79 3.04 6.26 -20.12
C ARG A 79 2.37 6.11 -18.76
N THR A 80 1.17 5.54 -18.72
CA THR A 80 0.38 5.42 -17.49
C THR A 80 0.72 4.15 -16.75
N VAL A 81 1.00 4.31 -15.47
CA VAL A 81 0.79 3.30 -14.44
C VAL A 81 -0.57 3.55 -13.83
N LEU A 82 -1.50 2.62 -14.01
CA LEU A 82 -2.77 2.65 -13.31
C LEU A 82 -2.61 1.84 -12.02
N ALA A 83 -2.70 2.49 -10.87
CA ALA A 83 -2.60 1.84 -9.57
C ALA A 83 -3.97 1.74 -8.91
N ALA A 84 -4.21 0.67 -8.14
CA ALA A 84 -5.47 0.50 -7.42
C ALA A 84 -5.26 -0.23 -6.09
N GLY A 85 -5.68 0.38 -4.98
CA GLY A 85 -5.78 -0.24 -3.65
C GLY A 85 -7.23 -0.50 -3.27
N TRP A 86 -7.95 -1.30 -4.07
CA TRP A 86 -9.40 -1.44 -3.93
C TRP A 86 -9.79 -2.17 -2.64
N PRO A 87 -10.91 -1.80 -1.99
CA PRO A 87 -11.29 -2.35 -0.71
C PRO A 87 -11.55 -3.86 -0.77
N CYS A 88 -10.98 -4.59 0.19
CA CYS A 88 -11.19 -6.03 0.40
C CYS A 88 -12.41 -6.32 1.32
N GLN A 89 -13.32 -5.37 1.52
CA GLN A 89 -14.33 -5.43 2.60
C GLN A 89 -15.46 -6.48 2.42
N GLY A 90 -15.30 -7.43 1.50
CA GLY A 90 -16.10 -8.65 1.49
C GLY A 90 -15.98 -9.51 2.76
N ASN A 91 -14.88 -9.43 3.53
CA ASN A 91 -14.60 -10.43 4.58
C ASN A 91 -14.18 -9.85 5.94
N SER A 92 -15.09 -9.18 6.65
CA SER A 92 -15.00 -9.17 8.12
C SER A 92 -15.47 -10.53 8.66
N SER A 93 -14.86 -11.01 9.75
CA SER A 93 -15.14 -12.29 10.42
C SER A 93 -16.58 -12.46 10.96
N ARG A 94 -17.51 -11.56 10.60
CA ARG A 94 -18.94 -11.66 10.89
C ARG A 94 -19.76 -11.76 9.60
N GLY A 95 -20.03 -13.00 9.20
CA GLY A 95 -21.33 -13.39 8.68
C GLY A 95 -21.72 -12.93 7.28
N ARG A 96 -21.05 -13.47 6.25
CA ARG A 96 -21.63 -14.15 5.08
C ARG A 96 -20.49 -14.43 4.11
N ARG A 97 -20.28 -15.71 3.77
CA ARG A 97 -19.35 -16.13 2.72
C ARG A 97 -19.93 -15.73 1.37
N GLY A 98 -19.81 -14.45 1.04
CA GLY A 98 -20.10 -13.94 -0.29
C GLY A 98 -18.93 -14.30 -1.20
N GLY A 99 -19.15 -15.33 -2.02
CA GLY A 99 -18.41 -15.60 -3.24
C GLY A 99 -18.09 -14.34 -4.06
N LEU A 100 -17.21 -14.42 -5.05
CA LEU A 100 -17.27 -13.59 -6.27
C LEU A 100 -18.64 -13.57 -6.98
N ALA A 101 -19.59 -14.41 -6.57
CA ALA A 101 -20.99 -14.29 -6.99
C ALA A 101 -21.75 -13.16 -6.25
N ASP A 102 -21.12 -12.51 -5.26
CA ASP A 102 -21.64 -11.35 -4.53
C ASP A 102 -21.18 -10.05 -5.23
N PRO A 103 -22.10 -9.12 -5.58
CA PRO A 103 -21.81 -7.81 -6.16
C PRO A 103 -20.85 -6.92 -5.33
N ARG A 104 -20.39 -7.38 -4.17
CA ARG A 104 -19.42 -6.72 -3.28
C ARG A 104 -17.94 -6.95 -3.64
N SER A 105 -17.72 -7.69 -4.74
CA SER A 105 -16.56 -7.60 -5.68
C SER A 105 -16.56 -6.30 -6.52
N GLY A 106 -17.54 -5.41 -6.28
CA GLY A 106 -18.00 -4.39 -7.21
C GLY A 106 -16.97 -3.37 -7.69
N LEU A 107 -15.96 -3.00 -6.91
CA LEU A 107 -14.99 -2.01 -7.42
C LEU A 107 -13.96 -2.61 -8.38
N TRP A 108 -13.65 -3.91 -8.29
CA TRP A 108 -12.74 -4.54 -9.24
C TRP A 108 -13.30 -4.49 -10.67
N VAL A 109 -14.61 -4.69 -10.88
CA VAL A 109 -15.19 -4.60 -12.22
C VAL A 109 -15.02 -3.19 -12.83
N HIS A 110 -15.03 -2.13 -12.02
CA HIS A 110 -14.76 -0.78 -12.51
C HIS A 110 -13.26 -0.53 -12.74
N VAL A 111 -12.37 -1.14 -11.95
CA VAL A 111 -10.91 -1.15 -12.24
C VAL A 111 -10.65 -1.86 -13.57
N ALA A 112 -11.19 -3.06 -13.77
CA ALA A 112 -11.06 -3.84 -15.00
C ALA A 112 -11.66 -3.10 -16.21
N ARG A 113 -12.83 -2.46 -16.04
CA ARG A 113 -13.44 -1.58 -17.04
C ARG A 113 -12.48 -0.47 -17.46
N LEU A 114 -11.94 0.30 -16.50
CA LEU A 114 -11.00 1.38 -16.82
C LEU A 114 -9.69 0.87 -17.42
N LEU A 115 -9.17 -0.29 -17.00
CA LEU A 115 -8.03 -0.93 -17.65
C LEU A 115 -8.33 -1.25 -19.13
N GLY A 116 -9.53 -1.74 -19.43
CA GLY A 116 -9.98 -2.02 -20.80
C GLY A 116 -10.21 -0.79 -21.66
N GLU A 117 -10.81 0.27 -21.11
CA GLU A 117 -11.07 1.53 -21.80
C GLU A 117 -9.80 2.37 -22.01
N LEU A 118 -8.96 2.47 -20.97
CA LEU A 118 -7.76 3.32 -20.99
C LEU A 118 -6.60 2.62 -21.69
N ARG A 119 -6.49 1.29 -21.57
CA ARG A 119 -5.36 0.46 -22.03
C ARG A 119 -4.00 0.99 -21.55
N PRO A 120 -3.78 1.18 -20.24
CA PRO A 120 -2.51 1.68 -19.74
C PRO A 120 -1.38 0.69 -19.99
N ARG A 121 -0.14 1.19 -20.04
CA ARG A 121 1.04 0.34 -20.19
C ARG A 121 1.24 -0.57 -18.97
N TRP A 122 1.02 -0.03 -17.78
CA TRP A 122 1.27 -0.70 -16.51
C TRP A 122 0.04 -0.71 -15.62
N PHE A 123 -0.11 -1.79 -14.86
CA PHE A 123 -1.05 -1.90 -13.75
C PHE A 123 -0.29 -2.24 -12.46
N VAL A 124 -0.63 -1.61 -11.34
CA VAL A 124 -0.14 -1.96 -10.01
C VAL A 124 -1.31 -2.07 -9.03
N GLY A 125 -1.67 -3.31 -8.69
CA GLY A 125 -2.71 -3.62 -7.71
C GLY A 125 -2.15 -3.84 -6.32
N GLU A 126 -2.87 -3.36 -5.31
CA GLU A 126 -2.64 -3.64 -3.90
C GLU A 126 -3.87 -4.32 -3.29
N ASN A 127 -3.63 -5.33 -2.45
CA ASN A 127 -4.67 -5.90 -1.60
C ASN A 127 -4.09 -6.57 -0.35
N VAL A 128 -4.95 -7.05 0.54
CA VAL A 128 -4.52 -7.90 1.66
C VAL A 128 -4.25 -9.33 1.19
N PRO A 129 -3.35 -10.09 1.86
CA PRO A 129 -3.07 -11.49 1.48
C PRO A 129 -4.29 -12.42 1.50
N GLY A 130 -5.34 -12.06 2.25
CA GLY A 130 -6.59 -12.81 2.31
C GLY A 130 -7.26 -12.99 0.94
N LEU A 131 -7.02 -12.07 -0.01
CA LEU A 131 -7.54 -12.17 -1.38
C LEU A 131 -7.10 -13.47 -2.08
N LEU A 132 -5.92 -14.01 -1.74
CA LEU A 132 -5.41 -15.26 -2.32
C LEU A 132 -6.21 -16.50 -1.91
N SER A 133 -6.99 -16.42 -0.83
CA SER A 133 -7.68 -17.56 -0.22
C SER A 133 -9.20 -17.41 -0.14
N VAL A 134 -9.72 -16.19 -0.29
CA VAL A 134 -11.15 -15.95 -0.23
C VAL A 134 -11.86 -16.71 -1.36
N ASN A 135 -13.00 -17.32 -1.02
CA ASN A 135 -13.80 -18.16 -1.93
C ASN A 135 -12.96 -19.21 -2.68
N ASP A 136 -12.10 -19.89 -1.94
CA ASP A 136 -11.17 -20.91 -2.44
C ASP A 136 -10.21 -20.37 -3.52
N GLY A 137 -9.85 -19.09 -3.43
CA GLY A 137 -8.96 -18.40 -4.37
C GLY A 137 -9.65 -17.96 -5.67
N ARG A 138 -10.96 -18.18 -5.83
CA ARG A 138 -11.69 -17.78 -7.04
C ARG A 138 -11.60 -16.27 -7.28
N ASP A 139 -11.70 -15.46 -6.23
CA ASP A 139 -11.64 -13.98 -6.30
C ASP A 139 -10.37 -13.48 -6.97
N PHE A 140 -9.24 -13.98 -6.51
CA PHE A 140 -7.97 -13.67 -7.14
C PHE A 140 -7.85 -14.29 -8.54
N GLY A 141 -8.44 -15.48 -8.75
CA GLY A 141 -8.55 -16.11 -10.07
C GLY A 141 -9.24 -15.22 -11.11
N THR A 142 -10.34 -14.54 -10.74
CA THR A 142 -11.03 -13.58 -11.63
C THR A 142 -10.15 -12.37 -11.94
N VAL A 143 -9.47 -11.81 -10.94
CA VAL A 143 -8.51 -10.71 -11.17
C VAL A 143 -7.45 -11.10 -12.22
N LEU A 144 -6.90 -12.31 -12.11
CA LEU A 144 -5.91 -12.81 -13.07
C LEU A 144 -6.51 -13.09 -14.46
N ALA A 145 -7.73 -13.65 -14.51
CA ALA A 145 -8.43 -13.92 -15.75
C ALA A 145 -8.73 -12.61 -16.51
N ASP A 146 -9.27 -11.60 -15.83
CA ASP A 146 -9.58 -10.29 -16.42
C ASP A 146 -8.32 -9.62 -16.97
N LEU A 147 -7.20 -9.64 -16.22
CA LEU A 147 -5.93 -9.09 -16.71
C LEU A 147 -5.43 -9.85 -17.96
N ALA A 148 -5.55 -11.17 -17.99
CA ALA A 148 -5.16 -11.98 -19.14
C ALA A 148 -6.04 -11.70 -20.37
N GLU A 149 -7.35 -11.57 -20.19
CA GLU A 149 -8.30 -11.19 -21.25
C GLU A 149 -8.01 -9.78 -21.80
N LEU A 150 -7.58 -8.87 -20.93
CA LEU A 150 -7.13 -7.53 -21.30
C LEU A 150 -5.74 -7.51 -21.96
N GLY A 151 -5.07 -8.66 -22.09
CA GLY A 151 -3.75 -8.79 -22.71
C GLY A 151 -2.62 -8.26 -21.84
N MET A 152 -2.78 -8.27 -20.52
CA MET A 152 -1.75 -7.91 -19.55
C MET A 152 -1.17 -9.16 -18.91
N ASP A 153 0.09 -9.43 -19.22
CA ASP A 153 0.86 -10.41 -18.44
C ASP A 153 1.06 -9.85 -17.03
N SER A 154 1.03 -10.73 -16.03
CA SER A 154 1.06 -10.30 -14.63
C SER A 154 1.94 -11.19 -13.75
N ALA A 155 2.46 -10.59 -12.69
CA ALA A 155 3.15 -11.27 -11.59
C ALA A 155 2.65 -10.70 -10.26
N TRP A 156 2.64 -11.50 -9.21
CA TRP A 156 2.28 -11.02 -7.88
C TRP A 156 3.20 -11.58 -6.80
N ARG A 157 3.27 -10.86 -5.68
CA ARG A 157 4.02 -11.29 -4.50
C ARG A 157 3.40 -10.67 -3.25
N VAL A 158 3.44 -11.41 -2.13
CA VAL A 158 3.16 -10.83 -0.82
C VAL A 158 4.42 -10.16 -0.29
N LEU A 159 4.39 -8.84 -0.15
CA LEU A 159 5.46 -8.03 0.41
C LEU A 159 5.13 -7.65 1.86
N ASP A 160 6.13 -7.68 2.73
CA ASP A 160 6.01 -7.25 4.13
C ASP A 160 6.80 -5.96 4.32
N GLY A 161 6.16 -4.92 4.87
CA GLY A 161 6.80 -3.62 5.14
C GLY A 161 8.14 -3.73 5.88
N ARG A 162 8.32 -4.77 6.72
CA ARG A 162 9.58 -5.04 7.42
C ARG A 162 10.79 -5.17 6.50
N GLY A 163 10.59 -5.68 5.28
CA GLY A 163 11.65 -5.78 4.27
C GLY A 163 12.07 -4.44 3.66
N PHE A 164 11.37 -3.34 3.99
CA PHE A 164 11.51 -2.02 3.36
C PHE A 164 11.76 -0.92 4.40
N GLY A 165 12.30 -1.27 5.57
CA GLY A 165 12.62 -0.31 6.64
C GLY A 165 11.42 0.18 7.46
N VAL A 166 10.24 -0.42 7.27
CA VAL A 166 9.04 -0.12 8.06
C VAL A 166 9.00 -1.07 9.26
N PRO A 167 9.08 -0.59 10.52
CA PRO A 167 9.08 -1.45 11.71
C PRO A 167 7.67 -1.96 12.06
N GLN A 168 6.93 -2.40 11.05
CA GLN A 168 5.57 -2.89 11.12
C GLN A 168 5.40 -4.15 10.28
N ARG A 169 4.84 -5.21 10.87
CA ARG A 169 4.38 -6.39 10.12
C ARG A 169 3.13 -6.02 9.33
N ARG A 170 3.33 -5.54 8.10
CA ARG A 170 2.28 -5.13 7.16
C ARG A 170 2.45 -5.89 5.85
N ARG A 171 1.86 -7.09 5.81
CA ARG A 171 1.86 -7.95 4.63
C ARG A 171 0.78 -7.49 3.66
N ARG A 172 1.14 -7.26 2.40
CA ARG A 172 0.23 -6.90 1.31
C ARG A 172 0.55 -7.70 0.05
N LEU A 173 -0.51 -8.14 -0.61
CA LEU A 173 -0.44 -8.66 -1.96
C LEU A 173 -0.19 -7.47 -2.89
N VAL A 174 0.90 -7.53 -3.64
CA VAL A 174 1.21 -6.60 -4.72
C VAL A 174 1.15 -7.36 -6.02
N LEU A 175 0.36 -6.86 -6.97
CA LEU A 175 0.16 -7.41 -8.31
C LEU A 175 0.64 -6.38 -9.33
N VAL A 176 1.49 -6.80 -10.25
CA VAL A 176 1.97 -5.95 -11.35
C VAL A 176 1.50 -6.57 -12.66
N GLY A 177 0.89 -5.75 -13.50
CA GLY A 177 0.51 -6.09 -14.86
C GLY A 177 1.26 -5.20 -15.86
N HIS A 178 1.58 -5.76 -17.02
CA HIS A 178 2.17 -5.00 -18.12
C HIS A 178 1.58 -5.48 -19.44
N SER A 179 1.15 -4.54 -20.28
CA SER A 179 0.73 -4.90 -21.63
C SER A 179 1.98 -5.14 -22.49
N GLY A 180 2.01 -6.14 -23.36
CA GLY A 180 3.03 -6.29 -24.42
C GLY A 180 4.42 -6.87 -24.07
N ASP A 181 4.98 -6.69 -22.87
CA ASP A 181 6.19 -7.42 -22.44
C ASP A 181 5.87 -8.37 -21.28
N ARG A 182 5.90 -9.67 -21.57
CA ARG A 182 5.57 -10.74 -20.62
C ARG A 182 6.54 -10.85 -19.44
N THR A 183 7.78 -10.40 -19.63
CA THR A 183 8.83 -10.50 -18.63
C THR A 183 8.80 -9.32 -17.66
N ALA A 184 8.24 -8.18 -18.07
CA ALA A 184 8.26 -6.95 -17.29
C ALA A 184 7.71 -7.09 -15.86
N PRO A 185 6.55 -7.72 -15.60
CA PRO A 185 6.05 -7.90 -14.23
C PRO A 185 6.97 -8.76 -13.35
N VAL A 186 7.57 -9.80 -13.93
CA VAL A 186 8.55 -10.69 -13.26
C VAL A 186 9.81 -9.90 -12.89
N ARG A 187 10.32 -9.10 -13.82
CA ARG A 187 11.45 -8.20 -13.59
C ARG A 187 11.14 -7.17 -12.51
N VAL A 188 9.90 -6.71 -12.39
CA VAL A 188 9.51 -5.78 -11.31
C VAL A 188 9.46 -6.47 -9.95
N LEU A 189 8.86 -7.66 -9.81
CA LEU A 189 8.57 -8.23 -8.48
C LEU A 189 9.50 -9.36 -8.01
N LEU A 190 10.06 -10.13 -8.94
CA LEU A 190 10.66 -11.44 -8.67
C LEU A 190 12.16 -11.49 -8.94
N GLU A 191 12.67 -10.68 -9.86
CA GLU A 191 14.12 -10.62 -10.07
C GLU A 191 14.79 -9.96 -8.85
N PRO A 192 15.81 -10.59 -8.24
CA PRO A 192 16.57 -9.92 -7.21
C PRO A 192 17.22 -8.67 -7.80
N ASP A 193 17.30 -7.59 -7.03
CA ASP A 193 18.41 -6.66 -7.22
C ASP A 193 19.67 -7.53 -7.14
N ARG A 194 20.38 -7.76 -8.26
CA ARG A 194 21.51 -8.72 -8.41
C ARG A 194 22.26 -9.04 -7.09
N LEU A 195 22.48 -10.31 -6.73
CA LEU A 195 23.24 -10.77 -5.54
C LEU A 195 24.45 -11.64 -5.97
N PRO A 196 25.60 -11.74 -5.22
CA PRO A 196 25.76 -11.69 -3.75
C PRO A 196 26.95 -10.85 -3.19
N GLY A 197 26.85 -10.34 -1.94
CA GLY A 197 28.06 -9.94 -1.16
C GLY A 197 28.02 -8.67 -0.31
N HIS A 198 26.95 -7.87 -0.33
CA HIS A 198 26.88 -6.68 0.53
C HIS A 198 25.71 -6.81 1.51
N PRO A 199 25.97 -6.88 2.83
CA PRO A 199 24.95 -6.53 3.81
C PRO A 199 24.44 -5.13 3.47
N HIS A 200 23.15 -4.85 3.71
CA HIS A 200 22.69 -3.47 3.79
C HIS A 200 23.69 -2.69 4.67
N PRO A 201 24.14 -1.49 4.27
CA PRO A 201 24.95 -0.68 5.17
C PRO A 201 24.14 -0.58 6.46
N HIS A 202 24.69 -1.12 7.54
CA HIS A 202 24.22 -0.86 8.88
C HIS A 202 24.12 0.67 8.96
N SER A 203 22.90 1.22 8.96
CA SER A 203 22.75 2.62 9.30
C SER A 203 23.35 2.75 10.69
N GLU A 204 24.38 3.58 10.79
CA GLU A 204 25.20 3.75 11.98
C GLU A 204 24.35 3.91 13.24
N ALA A 205 24.77 3.18 14.28
CA ALA A 205 24.36 3.27 15.67
C ALA A 205 22.84 3.24 15.94
N THR A 206 22.31 2.02 16.09
CA THR A 206 21.29 1.82 17.12
C THR A 206 21.89 2.27 18.46
N PRO A 207 21.29 3.21 19.21
CA PRO A 207 21.72 3.46 20.58
C PRO A 207 21.64 2.13 21.32
N GLN A 208 22.75 1.66 21.87
CA GLN A 208 22.69 0.53 22.79
C GLN A 208 21.71 0.92 23.91
N PRO A 209 20.72 0.08 24.23
CA PRO A 209 19.90 0.32 25.40
C PRO A 209 20.86 0.41 26.60
N SER A 210 20.80 1.54 27.30
CA SER A 210 21.56 1.78 28.51
C SER A 210 21.45 0.54 29.41
N ALA A 211 22.60 -0.04 29.76
CA ALA A 211 22.73 -1.16 30.67
C ALA A 211 22.03 -0.81 32.01
N GLY A 212 20.83 -1.34 32.20
CA GLY A 212 20.02 -1.02 33.39
C GLY A 212 18.67 -1.72 33.50
N ALA A 213 18.37 -2.74 32.69
CA ALA A 213 17.15 -3.53 32.85
C ALA A 213 17.49 -4.92 33.41
N PRO A 214 16.99 -5.28 34.62
CA PRO A 214 17.21 -6.61 35.15
C PRO A 214 16.34 -7.62 34.39
N TYR A 215 16.99 -8.68 33.92
CA TYR A 215 16.49 -10.03 33.66
C TYR A 215 15.17 -10.24 32.89
N GLY A 216 15.32 -10.80 31.68
CA GLY A 216 14.54 -11.96 31.26
C GLY A 216 13.38 -11.74 30.29
N ALA A 217 13.67 -11.58 29.00
CA ALA A 217 12.74 -11.99 27.94
C ALA A 217 13.51 -12.81 26.91
N ARG A 218 13.22 -14.11 26.87
CA ARG A 218 13.80 -15.09 25.95
C ARG A 218 13.29 -14.84 24.53
N ASP A 219 14.20 -14.91 23.57
CA ASP A 219 13.91 -14.87 22.13
C ASP A 219 13.50 -16.29 21.69
N SER A 220 12.20 -16.59 21.62
CA SER A 220 11.68 -17.88 21.15
C SER A 220 11.20 -17.76 19.70
N ARG A 221 12.04 -18.27 18.79
CA ARG A 221 11.68 -18.61 17.41
C ARG A 221 10.69 -19.79 17.39
N SER A 222 9.41 -19.55 17.65
CA SER A 222 8.34 -20.50 17.30
C SER A 222 6.99 -19.78 17.22
N ASP A 223 6.44 -19.69 16.01
CA ASP A 223 5.05 -19.31 15.73
C ASP A 223 4.10 -20.46 16.13
N SER A 224 4.10 -20.83 17.41
CA SER A 224 3.09 -21.69 18.05
C SER A 224 3.55 -21.92 19.49
N ASP A 225 2.92 -21.25 20.46
CA ASP A 225 2.51 -21.90 21.71
C ASP A 225 1.74 -20.91 22.58
N ASN A 226 0.45 -21.19 22.71
CA ASN A 226 -0.45 -20.55 23.64
C ASN A 226 -0.31 -21.28 24.99
N THR A 227 0.71 -20.97 25.76
CA THR A 227 0.81 -21.40 27.16
C THR A 227 0.60 -20.21 28.07
N ALA A 228 -0.64 -20.06 28.54
CA ALA A 228 -1.00 -19.16 29.62
C ALA A 228 -0.29 -19.61 30.91
N ASP A 229 0.79 -18.92 31.28
CA ASP A 229 1.34 -19.02 32.63
C ASP A 229 0.47 -18.19 33.60
N ARG A 230 0.11 -18.81 34.72
CA ARG A 230 -0.83 -18.35 35.76
C ARG A 230 -0.19 -17.31 36.70
N SER A 231 0.69 -16.45 36.17
CA SER A 231 1.41 -15.39 36.90
C SER A 231 1.16 -13.98 36.35
N GLY A 232 -0.03 -13.74 35.77
CA GLY A 232 -0.77 -12.47 35.92
C GLY A 232 -0.27 -11.17 35.29
N LEU A 233 0.97 -11.01 34.79
CA LEU A 233 1.41 -9.80 34.07
C LEU A 233 2.76 -9.99 33.36
N THR A 234 2.86 -10.93 32.43
CA THR A 234 3.91 -10.91 31.39
C THR A 234 3.43 -10.03 30.24
N THR A 235 3.79 -8.76 30.25
CA THR A 235 3.55 -7.86 29.10
C THR A 235 4.49 -8.28 27.97
N TRP A 236 3.99 -9.10 27.05
CA TRP A 236 4.68 -9.40 25.81
C TRP A 236 4.73 -8.13 24.95
N ALA A 237 5.92 -7.58 24.77
CA ALA A 237 6.17 -6.46 23.86
C ALA A 237 6.79 -7.00 22.57
N PRO A 238 6.09 -7.00 21.43
CA PRO A 238 6.68 -7.44 20.18
C PRO A 238 7.82 -6.51 19.75
N ALA A 239 8.86 -7.07 19.12
CA ALA A 239 9.96 -6.29 18.54
C ALA A 239 9.55 -5.42 17.34
N TYR A 240 8.31 -5.56 16.86
CA TYR A 240 7.74 -4.84 15.73
C TYR A 240 6.27 -4.52 15.96
N ALA A 241 5.78 -3.45 15.33
CA ALA A 241 4.36 -3.13 15.37
C ALA A 241 3.52 -4.10 14.52
N HIS A 242 2.27 -4.30 14.91
CA HIS A 242 1.29 -5.03 14.11
C HIS A 242 0.65 -4.10 13.04
N SER A 243 0.00 -4.70 12.05
CA SER A 243 -0.70 -3.94 11.00
C SER A 243 -1.75 -3.01 11.61
N LEU A 244 -1.67 -1.72 11.30
CA LEU A 244 -2.74 -0.77 11.60
C LEU A 244 -4.02 -1.17 10.85
N VAL A 245 -5.16 -1.06 11.53
CA VAL A 245 -6.51 -1.35 11.02
C VAL A 245 -7.42 -0.13 11.15
N SER A 246 -8.31 0.06 10.18
CA SER A 246 -9.11 1.29 10.05
C SER A 246 -10.18 1.51 11.13
N HIS A 247 -10.49 0.48 11.92
CA HIS A 247 -11.41 0.61 13.05
C HIS A 247 -10.71 1.07 14.34
N GLY A 248 -9.46 1.54 14.23
CA GLY A 248 -8.65 2.02 15.35
C GLY A 248 -8.35 0.94 16.39
N GLY A 249 -8.55 -0.35 16.05
CA GLY A 249 -8.52 -1.45 17.00
C GLY A 249 -9.60 -1.28 18.07
N ASN A 250 -10.81 -1.77 17.85
CA ASN A 250 -11.68 -2.02 19.00
C ASN A 250 -11.05 -3.18 19.77
N ASP A 251 -10.65 -2.97 21.03
CA ASP A 251 -10.04 -3.99 21.91
C ASP A 251 -10.88 -5.28 22.01
N LYS A 252 -12.15 -5.20 21.57
CA LYS A 252 -13.13 -6.29 21.54
C LYS A 252 -13.06 -7.20 20.30
N GLN A 253 -12.37 -6.82 19.21
CA GLN A 253 -12.40 -7.57 17.94
C GLN A 253 -11.16 -8.44 17.72
N ASP A 254 -9.96 -7.96 18.06
CA ASP A 254 -8.73 -8.75 18.11
C ASP A 254 -7.60 -7.93 18.79
N PRO A 255 -7.25 -8.19 20.06
CA PRO A 255 -6.19 -7.45 20.76
C PRO A 255 -4.79 -7.69 20.15
N SER A 256 -4.58 -8.71 19.32
CA SER A 256 -3.30 -8.95 18.63
C SER A 256 -3.04 -8.00 17.46
N MET A 257 -4.05 -7.22 17.05
CA MET A 257 -3.97 -6.27 15.95
C MET A 257 -3.77 -4.82 16.42
N VAL A 258 -3.69 -4.58 17.73
CA VAL A 258 -3.46 -3.26 18.30
C VAL A 258 -2.03 -3.16 18.81
N THR A 259 -1.32 -2.11 18.40
CA THR A 259 0.04 -1.84 18.89
C THR A 259 -0.03 -0.88 20.08
N TYR A 260 0.49 -1.32 21.23
CA TYR A 260 0.60 -0.51 22.44
C TYR A 260 2.05 -0.13 22.71
N VAL A 261 2.24 1.06 23.28
CA VAL A 261 3.50 1.54 23.84
C VAL A 261 3.34 1.56 25.35
N VAL A 262 4.30 0.96 26.08
CA VAL A 262 4.38 1.03 27.54
C VAL A 262 5.38 2.10 27.91
N GLN A 263 4.97 3.07 28.72
CA GLN A 263 5.83 4.15 29.21
C GLN A 263 5.98 4.07 30.73
N PRO A 264 7.18 4.31 31.29
CA PRO A 264 7.49 4.05 32.71
C PRO A 264 6.56 4.72 33.74
N ASN A 265 5.81 5.76 33.38
CA ASN A 265 4.98 6.55 34.30
C ASN A 265 3.53 6.76 33.85
N THR A 266 3.13 6.26 32.68
CA THR A 266 1.78 6.50 32.11
C THR A 266 1.05 5.20 31.74
N GLY A 267 1.72 4.05 31.89
CA GLY A 267 1.13 2.75 31.56
C GLY A 267 1.04 2.49 30.05
N PRO A 268 0.27 1.47 29.63
CA PRO A 268 0.07 1.15 28.23
C PRO A 268 -0.83 2.18 27.54
N ARG A 269 -0.40 2.68 26.38
CA ARG A 269 -1.21 3.54 25.49
C ARG A 269 -1.13 3.06 24.04
N ARG A 270 -2.05 3.51 23.20
CA ARG A 270 -1.98 3.30 21.75
C ARG A 270 -0.93 4.21 21.11
N LEU A 271 -0.48 3.83 19.92
CA LEU A 271 0.27 4.74 19.05
C LEU A 271 -0.60 5.96 18.73
N THR A 272 0.00 7.15 18.75
CA THR A 272 -0.62 8.39 18.27
C THR A 272 -0.77 8.38 16.74
N PRO A 273 -1.57 9.26 16.13
CA PRO A 273 -1.63 9.34 14.68
C PRO A 273 -0.29 9.72 14.04
N LEU A 274 0.49 10.61 14.68
CA LEU A 274 1.83 10.97 14.21
C LEU A 274 2.80 9.78 14.25
N GLU A 275 2.77 8.99 15.33
CA GLU A 275 3.55 7.75 15.40
C GLU A 275 3.12 6.75 14.31
N SER A 276 1.82 6.71 14.00
CA SER A 276 1.25 5.84 12.95
C SER A 276 1.59 6.29 11.53
N GLU A 277 1.70 7.61 11.28
CA GLU A 277 2.23 8.19 10.03
C GLU A 277 3.68 7.76 9.80
N ARG A 278 4.54 8.01 10.79
CA ARG A 278 5.96 7.64 10.75
C ARG A 278 6.13 6.14 10.58
N LEU A 279 5.33 5.34 11.28
CA LEU A 279 5.38 3.88 11.20
C LEU A 279 5.17 3.37 9.77
N GLN A 280 4.32 4.02 8.97
CA GLN A 280 4.04 3.63 7.59
C GLN A 280 4.89 4.36 6.54
N GLY A 281 5.81 5.22 6.97
CA GLY A 281 6.73 5.96 6.11
C GLY A 281 6.16 7.26 5.53
N PHE A 282 5.06 7.78 6.09
CA PHE A 282 4.53 9.10 5.75
C PHE A 282 5.36 10.22 6.40
N PRO A 283 5.45 11.41 5.76
CA PRO A 283 5.90 12.62 6.42
C PRO A 283 5.05 12.98 7.62
N ASP A 284 5.64 13.68 8.59
CA ASP A 284 4.94 14.18 9.77
C ASP A 284 3.75 15.06 9.39
N GLY A 285 2.60 14.81 10.03
CA GLY A 285 1.40 15.59 9.81
C GLY A 285 0.69 15.30 8.50
N TRP A 286 1.02 14.20 7.80
CA TRP A 286 0.42 13.84 6.52
C TRP A 286 -1.11 13.87 6.56
N THR A 287 -1.70 13.30 7.61
CA THR A 287 -3.15 13.25 7.84
C THR A 287 -3.64 14.34 8.79
N ALA A 288 -2.79 15.31 9.17
CA ALA A 288 -3.20 16.35 10.14
C ALA A 288 -4.37 17.20 9.64
N THR A 289 -4.48 17.41 8.33
CA THR A 289 -5.49 18.24 7.68
C THR A 289 -6.19 17.51 6.54
N SER A 290 -7.44 17.89 6.27
CA SER A 290 -8.21 17.54 5.09
C SER A 290 -8.90 18.81 4.60
N HIS A 291 -8.65 19.23 3.36
CA HIS A 291 -9.08 20.55 2.85
C HIS A 291 -8.60 21.70 3.74
N GLY A 292 -7.37 21.61 4.24
CA GLY A 292 -6.78 22.57 5.18
C GLY A 292 -7.37 22.56 6.60
N VAL A 293 -8.40 21.74 6.86
CA VAL A 293 -9.07 21.68 8.17
C VAL A 293 -8.47 20.56 9.03
N PRO A 294 -8.13 20.81 10.32
CA PRO A 294 -7.64 19.78 11.22
C PRO A 294 -8.58 18.56 11.31
N GLN A 295 -8.02 17.36 11.22
CA GLN A 295 -8.78 16.12 11.33
C GLN A 295 -8.81 15.58 12.76
N SER A 296 -9.88 14.84 13.09
CA SER A 296 -9.95 14.10 14.36
C SER A 296 -9.00 12.90 14.34
N ASP A 297 -8.48 12.51 15.51
CA ASP A 297 -7.65 11.30 15.63
C ASP A 297 -8.35 10.05 15.10
N ARG A 298 -9.67 9.94 15.28
CA ARG A 298 -10.49 8.85 14.75
C ARG A 298 -10.38 8.74 13.22
N ASP A 299 -10.54 9.85 12.52
CA ASP A 299 -10.48 9.88 11.06
C ASP A 299 -9.06 9.56 10.58
N ARG A 300 -8.05 10.12 11.25
CA ARG A 300 -6.63 9.86 10.96
C ARG A 300 -6.27 8.39 11.11
N TYR A 301 -6.70 7.73 12.20
CA TYR A 301 -6.47 6.29 12.37
C TYR A 301 -7.19 5.46 11.30
N ALA A 302 -8.40 5.83 10.91
CA ALA A 302 -9.14 5.12 9.87
C ALA A 302 -8.40 5.18 8.53
N GLN A 303 -7.96 6.38 8.14
CA GLN A 303 -7.18 6.64 6.95
C GLN A 303 -5.84 5.90 6.96
N LEU A 304 -5.07 5.99 8.05
CA LEU A 304 -3.79 5.31 8.19
C LEU A 304 -3.96 3.78 8.18
N GLY A 305 -5.00 3.25 8.81
CA GLY A 305 -5.29 1.82 8.84
C GLY A 305 -5.61 1.24 7.45
N ASN A 306 -6.28 2.01 6.59
CA ASN A 306 -6.59 1.63 5.21
C ASN A 306 -5.43 1.89 4.23
N SER A 307 -4.40 2.63 4.63
CA SER A 307 -3.32 3.02 3.72
C SER A 307 -2.31 1.89 3.44
N VAL A 308 -1.20 2.22 2.80
CA VAL A 308 -0.11 1.29 2.50
C VAL A 308 1.17 1.69 3.23
N ALA A 309 2.13 0.77 3.30
CA ALA A 309 3.49 1.11 3.69
C ALA A 309 4.18 1.81 2.50
N VAL A 310 4.40 3.12 2.61
CA VAL A 310 4.93 3.97 1.52
C VAL A 310 6.24 3.42 0.94
N PRO A 311 7.24 2.96 1.74
CA PRO A 311 8.50 2.45 1.20
C PRO A 311 8.36 1.22 0.30
N VAL A 312 7.30 0.42 0.47
CA VAL A 312 7.00 -0.72 -0.41
C VAL A 312 6.67 -0.22 -1.81
N PHE A 313 5.80 0.79 -1.92
CA PHE A 313 5.37 1.33 -3.21
C PHE A 313 6.41 2.23 -3.86
N GLU A 314 7.28 2.87 -3.07
CA GLU A 314 8.49 3.53 -3.59
C GLU A 314 9.42 2.52 -4.27
N TRP A 315 9.65 1.35 -3.66
CA TRP A 315 10.45 0.28 -4.27
C TRP A 315 9.80 -0.26 -5.56
N VAL A 316 8.49 -0.53 -5.55
CA VAL A 316 7.75 -0.97 -6.74
C VAL A 316 7.87 0.06 -7.87
N ALA A 317 7.63 1.33 -7.57
CA ALA A 317 7.65 2.42 -8.55
C ALA A 317 9.03 2.59 -9.21
N ARG A 318 10.12 2.52 -8.43
CA ARG A 318 11.49 2.57 -8.97
C ARG A 318 11.77 1.44 -9.96
N ARG A 319 11.28 0.23 -9.67
CA ARG A 319 11.46 -0.93 -10.56
C ARG A 319 10.60 -0.85 -11.82
N VAL A 320 9.36 -0.40 -11.70
CA VAL A 320 8.52 -0.09 -12.87
C VAL A 320 9.22 0.93 -13.77
N SER A 321 9.76 2.01 -13.22
CA SER A 321 10.52 3.02 -13.97
C SER A 321 11.74 2.43 -14.67
N ALA A 322 12.56 1.63 -13.96
CA ALA A 322 13.76 1.02 -14.51
C ALA A 322 13.46 0.04 -15.67
N VAL A 323 12.42 -0.78 -15.52
CA VAL A 323 11.98 -1.72 -16.57
C VAL A 323 11.42 -0.97 -17.78
N HIS A 324 10.60 0.06 -17.55
CA HIS A 324 10.04 0.88 -18.63
C HIS A 324 11.13 1.55 -19.48
N GLN A 325 12.16 2.13 -18.85
CA GLN A 325 13.29 2.74 -19.55
C GLN A 325 14.11 1.74 -20.36
N THR A 326 14.32 0.53 -19.82
CA THR A 326 15.03 -0.55 -20.55
C THR A 326 14.29 -0.91 -21.84
N ASN A 327 12.96 -1.01 -21.77
CA ASN A 327 12.12 -1.39 -22.90
C ASN A 327 12.00 -0.26 -23.93
N ALA A 328 11.95 1.00 -23.50
CA ALA A 328 11.99 2.15 -24.39
C ALA A 328 13.30 2.25 -25.20
N GLY A 329 14.44 1.93 -24.57
CA GLY A 329 15.75 1.92 -25.24
C GLY A 329 15.96 0.78 -26.24
N ALA A 330 15.28 -0.36 -26.05
CA ALA A 330 15.36 -1.50 -26.96
C ALA A 330 14.63 -1.27 -28.31
N GLY A 331 13.63 -0.38 -28.34
CA GLY A 331 12.84 -0.07 -29.54
C GLY A 331 13.49 0.91 -30.53
N VAL A 332 14.65 1.49 -30.20
CA VAL A 332 15.36 2.47 -31.07
C VAL A 332 16.45 1.82 -31.93
N LYS A 333 16.66 0.50 -31.81
CA LYS A 333 17.53 -0.27 -32.71
C LYS A 333 16.70 -1.10 -33.69
N ALA A 334 16.22 -0.46 -34.74
CA ALA A 334 15.77 -1.11 -35.98
C ALA A 334 16.11 -0.20 -37.16
#